data_AF-A0A2V2A350-F1
#
_entry.id   AF-A0A2V2A350-F1
#
_cell.length_a   1.000
_cell.length_b   1.000
_cell.length_c   1.000
_cell.angle_alpha   90.00
_cell.angle_beta   90.00
_cell.angle_gamma   90.00
#
_symmetry.space_group_name_H-M   'P 1'
#
loop_
_entity.id
_entity.type
_entity.pdbx_description
1 polymer ?
#
loop_
_entity_poly.entity_id
_entity_poly.type
_entity_poly.pdbx_seq_one_letter_code
_entity_poly.pdbx_strand_id
1 'polypeptide(L)'
;MGAHDLIKQAKAEGVVLVLAEGRLTWESDHQPSAVLLESVRANRLAIIEHLSRPWLVRLAQLQGCSPEYLFEHRFIDHDDLLEQHQVPTWKVAMALRTHPNWCQVGAEQTRPALELAPAPVIQQHHTVECHQSLEWLAARDAFHSHVLGNCPECYPPTGRYCAIGAELRARYLEATP
;
A
#
# COMPACT_ATOMS: atom_id res chain seq x y z
N MET A 1 -19.93 20.67 1.52
CA MET A 1 -20.52 19.32 1.39
C MET A 1 -19.38 18.37 1.09
N GLY A 2 -19.14 17.35 1.93
CA GLY A 2 -17.98 16.48 1.79
C GLY A 2 -18.19 15.36 0.76
N ALA A 3 -17.13 14.62 0.41
CA ALA A 3 -17.20 13.49 -0.51
C ALA A 3 -18.22 12.42 -0.06
N HIS A 4 -18.29 12.14 1.24
CA HIS A 4 -19.26 11.21 1.82
C HIS A 4 -20.72 11.65 1.58
N ASP A 5 -21.00 12.94 1.75
CA ASP A 5 -22.33 13.50 1.55
C ASP A 5 -22.73 13.44 0.07
N LEU A 6 -21.78 13.70 -0.83
CA LEU A 6 -21.98 13.61 -2.28
C LEU A 6 -22.23 12.18 -2.75
N ILE A 7 -21.48 11.21 -2.23
CA ILE A 7 -21.70 9.79 -2.54
C ILE A 7 -23.07 9.33 -2.03
N LYS A 8 -23.49 9.78 -0.84
CA LYS A 8 -24.84 9.53 -0.33
C LYS A 8 -25.92 10.16 -1.18
N GLN A 9 -25.73 11.42 -1.60
CA GLN A 9 -26.66 12.12 -2.47
C GLN A 9 -26.78 11.42 -3.84
N ALA A 10 -25.66 11.08 -4.46
CA ALA A 10 -25.65 10.34 -5.73
C ALA A 10 -26.44 9.04 -5.59
N LYS A 11 -26.22 8.28 -4.51
CA LYS A 11 -26.95 7.03 -4.24
C LYS A 11 -28.45 7.27 -4.04
N ALA A 12 -28.85 8.37 -3.41
CA ALA A 12 -30.25 8.75 -3.26
C ALA A 12 -30.90 9.12 -4.60
N GLU A 13 -30.10 9.64 -5.55
CA GLU A 13 -30.49 9.89 -6.94
C GLU A 13 -30.38 8.61 -7.81
N GLY A 14 -30.11 7.42 -7.27
CA GLY A 14 -29.97 6.19 -8.07
C GLY A 14 -28.70 6.14 -8.91
N VAL A 15 -27.67 6.92 -8.55
CA VAL A 15 -26.38 7.00 -9.21
C VAL A 15 -25.30 6.44 -8.28
N VAL A 16 -24.51 5.48 -8.76
CA VAL A 16 -23.35 4.97 -8.02
C VAL A 16 -22.09 5.53 -8.66
N LEU A 17 -21.32 6.32 -7.90
CA LEU A 17 -20.02 6.79 -8.34
C LEU A 17 -18.99 5.65 -8.21
N VAL A 18 -18.26 5.37 -9.28
CA VAL A 18 -17.26 4.30 -9.32
C VAL A 18 -15.97 4.79 -9.96
N LEU A 19 -14.86 4.15 -9.58
CA LEU A 19 -13.57 4.33 -10.23
C LEU A 19 -13.39 3.18 -11.22
N ALA A 20 -13.34 3.49 -12.51
CA ALA A 20 -13.16 2.51 -13.57
C ALA A 20 -12.24 3.07 -14.65
N GLU A 21 -11.34 2.22 -15.17
CA GLU A 21 -10.44 2.56 -16.29
C GLU A 21 -9.65 3.86 -16.07
N GLY A 22 -9.17 4.10 -14.84
CA GLY A 22 -8.42 5.31 -14.50
C GLY A 22 -9.27 6.58 -14.41
N ARG A 23 -10.60 6.47 -14.31
CA ARG A 23 -11.51 7.62 -14.28
C ARG A 23 -12.61 7.46 -13.24
N LEU A 24 -13.01 8.60 -12.67
CA LEU A 24 -14.25 8.69 -11.88
C LEU A 24 -15.43 8.72 -12.85
N THR A 25 -16.25 7.68 -12.82
CA THR A 25 -17.44 7.48 -13.64
C THR A 25 -18.63 7.15 -12.74
N TRP A 26 -19.79 6.90 -13.33
CA TRP A 26 -21.00 6.53 -12.61
C TRP A 26 -21.76 5.40 -13.30
N GLU A 27 -22.47 4.61 -12.50
CA GLU A 27 -23.41 3.58 -12.93
C GLU A 27 -24.82 4.00 -12.53
N SER A 28 -25.74 4.03 -13.50
CA SER A 28 -27.15 4.41 -13.29
C SER A 28 -27.98 4.05 -14.52
N ASP A 29 -29.28 3.82 -14.32
CA ASP A 29 -30.27 3.67 -15.40
C ASP A 29 -30.66 5.01 -16.04
N HIS A 30 -30.23 6.14 -15.48
CA HIS A 30 -30.50 7.48 -16.00
C HIS A 30 -29.30 8.42 -15.84
N GLN A 31 -29.37 9.58 -16.51
CA GLN A 31 -28.32 10.59 -16.39
C GLN A 31 -28.39 11.28 -15.01
N PRO A 32 -27.25 11.54 -14.34
CA PRO A 32 -27.22 12.32 -13.11
C PRO A 32 -27.65 13.77 -13.35
N SER A 33 -28.20 14.41 -12.32
CA SER A 33 -28.58 15.82 -12.42
C SER A 33 -27.36 16.72 -12.68
N ALA A 34 -27.56 17.84 -13.40
CA ALA A 34 -26.48 18.78 -13.71
C ALA A 34 -25.84 19.37 -12.44
N VAL A 35 -26.64 19.56 -11.39
CA VAL A 35 -26.18 20.03 -10.07
C VAL A 35 -25.27 19.00 -9.40
N LEU A 36 -25.63 17.72 -9.47
CA LEU A 36 -24.80 16.63 -8.94
C LEU A 36 -23.49 16.53 -9.71
N LEU A 37 -23.53 16.57 -11.05
CA LEU A 37 -22.32 16.53 -11.88
C LEU A 37 -21.35 17.67 -11.57
N GLU A 38 -21.85 18.90 -11.40
CA GLU A 38 -21.00 20.03 -11.06
C GLU A 38 -20.39 19.88 -9.67
N SER A 39 -21.17 19.37 -8.72
CA SER A 39 -20.68 19.11 -7.37
C SER A 39 -19.64 17.97 -7.32
N VAL A 40 -19.82 16.94 -8.15
CA VAL A 40 -18.84 15.84 -8.33
C VAL A 40 -17.55 16.38 -8.95
N ARG A 41 -17.62 17.26 -9.96
CA ARG A 41 -16.44 17.90 -10.55
C ARG A 41 -15.68 18.74 -9.54
N ALA A 42 -16.40 19.57 -8.78
CA ALA A 42 -15.80 20.43 -7.75
C ALA A 42 -15.11 19.64 -6.62
N ASN A 43 -15.55 18.39 -6.37
CA ASN A 43 -15.04 17.56 -5.27
C ASN A 43 -14.35 16.28 -5.76
N ARG A 44 -13.91 16.25 -7.02
CA ARG A 44 -13.41 15.05 -7.70
C ARG A 44 -12.34 14.31 -6.90
N LEU A 45 -11.32 15.02 -6.42
CA LEU A 45 -10.19 14.43 -5.69
C LEU A 45 -10.63 13.79 -4.37
N ALA A 46 -11.47 14.49 -3.61
CA ALA A 46 -12.01 13.98 -2.35
C ALA A 46 -12.89 12.74 -2.56
N ILE A 47 -13.61 12.65 -3.68
CA ILE A 47 -14.39 11.47 -4.05
C ILE A 47 -13.48 10.30 -4.40
N ILE A 48 -12.43 10.52 -5.21
CA ILE A 48 -11.44 9.49 -5.56
C ILE A 48 -10.79 8.94 -4.29
N GLU A 49 -10.32 9.80 -3.40
CA GLU A 49 -9.72 9.38 -2.13
C GLU A 49 -10.70 8.56 -1.28
N HIS A 50 -11.95 9.01 -1.17
CA HIS A 50 -12.97 8.30 -0.40
C HIS A 50 -13.27 6.90 -0.96
N LEU A 51 -13.41 6.78 -2.29
CA LEU A 51 -13.67 5.51 -2.96
C LEU A 51 -12.47 4.55 -2.87
N SER A 52 -11.25 5.07 -2.94
CA SER A 52 -10.01 4.27 -2.83
C SER A 52 -9.57 4.02 -1.39
N ARG A 53 -10.24 4.60 -0.38
CA ARG A 53 -9.85 4.52 1.02
C ARG A 53 -9.69 3.08 1.55
N PRO A 54 -10.58 2.12 1.26
CA PRO A 54 -10.40 0.74 1.72
C PRO A 54 -9.14 0.07 1.14
N TRP A 55 -8.83 0.36 -0.13
CA TRP A 55 -7.63 -0.13 -0.80
C TRP A 55 -6.37 0.48 -0.19
N LEU A 56 -6.38 1.80 0.04
CA LEU A 56 -5.29 2.53 0.70
C LEU A 56 -5.01 2.01 2.12
N VAL A 57 -6.04 1.79 2.93
CA VAL A 57 -5.89 1.25 4.29
C VAL A 57 -5.22 -0.12 4.26
N ARG A 58 -5.64 -1.00 3.34
CA ARG A 58 -5.03 -2.33 3.20
C ARG A 58 -3.59 -2.25 2.70
N LEU A 59 -3.29 -1.34 1.77
CA LEU A 59 -1.93 -1.11 1.29
C LEU A 59 -1.02 -0.58 2.40
N ALA A 60 -1.47 0.41 3.16
CA ALA A 60 -0.77 0.95 4.32
C ALA A 60 -0.50 -0.12 5.39
N GLN A 61 -1.47 -1.01 5.67
CA GLN A 61 -1.29 -2.15 6.58
C GLN A 61 -0.20 -3.12 6.12
N LEU A 62 -0.13 -3.43 4.81
CA LEU A 62 0.93 -4.29 4.25
C LEU A 62 2.32 -3.66 4.36
N GLN A 63 2.37 -2.35 4.53
CA GLN A 63 3.59 -1.56 4.66
C GLN A 63 3.91 -1.17 6.10
N GLY A 64 3.01 -1.43 7.05
CA GLY A 64 3.17 -1.06 8.45
C GLY A 64 3.09 0.45 8.70
N CYS A 65 2.41 1.22 7.84
CA CYS A 65 2.27 2.67 7.96
C CYS A 65 0.79 3.13 7.92
N SER A 66 0.55 4.44 8.01
CA SER A 66 -0.78 5.05 7.82
C SER A 66 -1.03 5.39 6.34
N PRO A 67 -2.30 5.45 5.89
CA PRO A 67 -2.63 5.95 4.56
C PRO A 67 -2.12 7.37 4.29
N GLU A 68 -2.16 8.24 5.31
CA GLU A 68 -1.70 9.63 5.24
C GLU A 68 -0.20 9.69 4.92
N TYR A 69 0.59 8.80 5.51
CA TYR A 69 2.03 8.69 5.25
C TYR A 69 2.35 8.47 3.77
N LEU A 70 1.55 7.64 3.08
CA LEU A 70 1.74 7.35 1.65
C LEU A 70 1.55 8.60 0.78
N PHE A 71 0.65 9.51 1.18
CA PHE A 71 0.43 10.79 0.50
C PHE A 71 1.48 11.83 0.85
N GLU A 72 1.78 11.99 2.15
CA GLU A 72 2.73 12.99 2.64
C GLU A 72 4.11 12.81 2.02
N HIS A 73 4.54 11.55 1.87
CA HIS A 73 5.82 11.19 1.27
C HIS A 73 5.75 10.96 -0.25
N ARG A 74 4.59 11.21 -0.86
CA ARG A 74 4.35 11.09 -2.31
C ARG A 74 4.70 9.71 -2.87
N PHE A 75 4.47 8.66 -2.08
CA PHE A 75 4.55 7.28 -2.55
C PHE A 75 3.30 6.87 -3.33
N ILE A 76 2.18 7.54 -3.05
CA ILE A 76 0.92 7.42 -3.77
C ILE A 76 0.36 8.82 -3.95
N ASP A 77 -0.05 9.15 -5.15
CA ASP A 77 -0.84 10.35 -5.44
C ASP A 77 -2.25 10.01 -5.96
N HIS A 78 -2.99 11.03 -6.37
CA HIS A 78 -4.36 10.86 -6.83
C HIS A 78 -4.45 10.16 -8.19
N ASP A 79 -3.41 10.26 -9.02
CA ASP A 79 -3.34 9.56 -10.30
C ASP A 79 -3.03 8.08 -10.04
N ASP A 80 -2.16 7.77 -9.09
CA ASP A 80 -1.96 6.39 -8.61
C ASP A 80 -3.26 5.76 -8.08
N LEU A 81 -4.10 6.53 -7.38
CA LEU A 81 -5.40 6.03 -6.95
C LEU A 81 -6.31 5.69 -8.13
N LEU A 82 -6.28 6.47 -9.20
CA LEU A 82 -7.08 6.20 -10.39
C LEU A 82 -6.60 4.93 -11.10
N GLU A 83 -5.29 4.78 -11.26
CA GLU A 83 -4.68 3.70 -12.02
C GLU A 83 -4.56 2.39 -11.24
N GLN A 84 -4.23 2.47 -9.94
CA GLN A 84 -3.79 1.31 -9.17
C GLN A 84 -4.82 0.77 -8.19
N HIS A 85 -5.95 1.46 -7.93
CA HIS A 85 -6.93 0.98 -6.93
C HIS A 85 -7.58 -0.39 -7.27
N GLN A 86 -7.56 -0.80 -8.54
CA GLN A 86 -8.02 -2.13 -8.98
C GLN A 86 -6.91 -3.18 -8.95
N VAL A 87 -5.65 -2.75 -8.80
CA VAL A 87 -4.50 -3.65 -8.71
C VAL A 87 -4.49 -4.27 -7.31
N PRO A 88 -4.21 -5.59 -7.20
CA PRO A 88 -4.05 -6.23 -5.90
C PRO A 88 -3.02 -5.50 -5.02
N THR A 89 -3.43 -5.11 -3.81
CA THR A 89 -2.63 -4.32 -2.86
C THR A 89 -1.24 -4.90 -2.58
N TRP A 90 -1.06 -6.23 -2.56
CA TRP A 90 0.25 -6.85 -2.38
C TRP A 90 1.23 -6.57 -3.51
N LYS A 91 0.75 -6.43 -4.75
CA LYS A 91 1.59 -6.15 -5.93
C LYS A 91 2.10 -4.71 -5.87
N VAL A 92 1.24 -3.77 -5.50
CA VAL A 92 1.61 -2.37 -5.28
C VAL A 92 2.53 -2.24 -4.07
N ALA A 93 2.27 -2.97 -2.99
CA ALA A 93 3.15 -3.00 -1.83
C ALA A 93 4.58 -3.47 -2.20
N MET A 94 4.67 -4.49 -3.06
CA MET A 94 5.96 -4.97 -3.55
C MET A 94 6.69 -3.92 -4.40
N ALA A 95 5.99 -3.23 -5.30
CA ALA A 95 6.56 -2.15 -6.11
C ALA A 95 7.06 -0.99 -5.22
N LEU A 96 6.26 -0.59 -4.24
CA LEU A 96 6.63 0.43 -3.26
C LEU A 96 7.90 0.04 -2.49
N ARG A 97 8.05 -1.22 -2.08
CA ARG A 97 9.26 -1.71 -1.37
C ARG A 97 10.54 -1.66 -2.19
N THR A 98 10.43 -1.61 -3.52
CA THR A 98 11.57 -1.44 -4.42
C THR A 98 11.88 0.02 -4.73
N HIS A 99 11.04 0.95 -4.25
CA HIS A 99 11.23 2.37 -4.52
C HIS A 99 12.46 2.89 -3.74
N PRO A 100 13.39 3.62 -4.39
CA PRO A 100 14.67 4.03 -3.78
C PRO A 100 14.49 4.91 -2.53
N ASN A 101 13.36 5.60 -2.43
CA ASN A 101 13.02 6.43 -1.26
C ASN A 101 12.25 5.67 -0.16
N TRP A 102 11.95 4.38 -0.35
CA TRP A 102 11.15 3.56 0.58
C TRP A 102 11.90 3.14 1.87
N CYS A 103 13.08 3.69 2.12
CA CYS A 103 13.95 3.27 3.23
C CYS A 103 13.68 3.94 4.59
N GLN A 104 12.50 4.50 4.85
CA GLN A 104 12.22 5.15 6.13
C GLN A 104 10.76 4.93 6.51
N VAL A 105 10.50 4.10 7.53
CA VAL A 105 9.59 4.31 8.70
C VAL A 105 9.51 2.97 9.42
N GLY A 106 10.59 2.61 10.10
CA GLY A 106 10.59 1.47 11.03
C GLY A 106 10.42 1.88 12.50
N ALA A 107 10.50 3.17 12.83
CA ALA A 107 10.77 3.59 14.22
C ALA A 107 9.77 4.55 14.86
N GLU A 108 8.87 5.22 14.13
CA GLU A 108 8.11 6.34 14.74
C GLU A 108 6.60 6.19 14.82
N GLN A 109 5.97 5.17 14.21
CA GLN A 109 4.51 5.16 14.12
C GLN A 109 3.86 3.84 14.52
N THR A 110 3.99 3.47 15.79
CA THR A 110 2.92 2.74 16.48
C THR A 110 2.87 3.08 17.97
N ARG A 111 2.04 4.05 18.33
CA ARG A 111 1.09 3.91 19.45
C ARG A 111 0.01 5.00 19.32
N PRO A 112 -1.28 4.65 19.21
CA PRO A 112 -2.31 5.58 19.66
C PRO A 112 -2.07 5.82 21.15
N ALA A 113 -2.03 7.09 21.53
CA ALA A 113 -1.94 7.56 22.90
C ALA A 113 -3.14 7.05 23.70
N LEU A 114 -3.00 5.87 24.31
CA LEU A 114 -3.70 5.56 25.56
C LEU A 114 -2.81 6.07 26.68
N GLU A 115 -3.18 7.26 27.14
CA GLU A 115 -2.71 7.94 28.32
C GLU A 115 -3.02 7.10 29.56
N LEU A 116 -1.99 6.63 30.28
CA LEU A 116 -1.94 6.64 31.74
C LEU A 116 -0.55 6.26 32.30
N ALA A 117 -0.04 7.17 33.14
CA ALA A 117 1.00 7.05 34.19
C ALA A 117 2.51 7.03 33.80
N PRO A 118 3.36 7.78 34.53
CA PRO A 118 4.80 7.83 34.30
C PRO A 118 5.54 6.79 35.15
N ALA A 119 6.45 6.04 34.52
CA ALA A 119 7.46 5.23 35.20
C ALA A 119 8.81 5.40 34.48
N PRO A 120 9.94 5.30 35.19
CA PRO A 120 11.16 6.01 34.84
C PRO A 120 11.85 5.42 33.61
N VAL A 121 12.36 6.37 32.81
CA VAL A 121 13.14 6.19 31.61
C VAL A 121 14.38 5.34 31.90
N ILE A 122 14.38 4.10 31.42
CA ILE A 122 15.61 3.44 31.01
C ILE A 122 15.71 3.67 29.51
N GLN A 123 16.48 4.69 29.12
CA GLN A 123 16.94 4.90 27.74
C GLN A 123 17.89 3.76 27.38
N GLN A 124 17.34 2.58 27.09
CA GLN A 124 18.03 1.61 26.25
C GLN A 124 17.88 2.13 24.83
N HIS A 125 18.86 2.93 24.39
CA HIS A 125 19.12 3.13 22.98
C HIS A 125 19.48 1.77 22.39
N HIS A 126 18.47 0.98 22.02
CA HIS A 126 18.63 0.02 20.95
C HIS A 126 18.79 0.83 19.68
N THR A 127 20.03 1.24 19.40
CA THR A 127 20.45 1.49 18.02
C THR A 127 20.25 0.18 17.27
N VAL A 128 19.07 0.04 16.68
CA VAL A 128 18.87 -0.90 15.57
C VAL A 128 19.64 -0.28 14.43
N GLU A 129 20.92 -0.64 14.32
CA GLU A 129 21.70 -0.40 13.12
C GLU A 129 20.92 -1.06 11.98
N CYS A 130 20.29 -0.25 11.12
CA CYS A 130 19.73 -0.71 9.87
C CYS A 130 20.89 -1.00 8.90
N HIS A 131 21.72 -1.99 9.26
CA HIS A 131 22.67 -2.62 8.36
C HIS A 131 21.98 -3.80 7.68
N GLN A 132 20.86 -3.56 6.99
CA GLN A 132 20.48 -4.49 5.94
C GLN A 132 21.41 -4.15 4.79
N SER A 133 22.56 -4.85 4.73
CA SER A 133 23.57 -4.61 3.71
C SER A 133 22.91 -4.66 2.33
N LEU A 134 23.43 -3.88 1.38
CA LEU A 134 22.98 -3.97 -0.03
C LEU A 134 23.03 -5.43 -0.53
N GLU A 135 23.90 -6.25 0.05
CA GLU A 135 24.01 -7.68 -0.20
C GLU A 135 22.79 -8.48 0.27
N TRP A 136 22.21 -8.17 1.44
CA TRP A 136 20.96 -8.82 1.88
C TRP A 136 19.79 -8.49 0.96
N LEU A 137 19.66 -7.22 0.56
CA LEU A 137 18.60 -6.80 -0.37
C LEU A 137 18.74 -7.51 -1.72
N ALA A 138 19.96 -7.54 -2.27
CA ALA A 138 20.25 -8.25 -3.52
C ALA A 138 19.98 -9.77 -3.40
N ALA A 139 20.36 -10.40 -2.28
CA ALA A 139 20.15 -11.82 -2.05
C ALA A 139 18.65 -12.16 -1.90
N ARG A 140 17.89 -11.34 -1.16
CA ARG A 140 16.44 -11.46 -1.02
C ARG A 140 15.74 -11.37 -2.37
N ASP A 141 16.05 -10.34 -3.15
CA ASP A 141 15.37 -10.07 -4.41
C ASP A 141 15.69 -11.14 -5.46
N ALA A 142 16.94 -11.61 -5.51
CA ALA A 142 17.34 -12.73 -6.35
C ALA A 142 16.59 -14.03 -5.99
N PHE A 143 16.49 -14.34 -4.69
CA PHE A 143 15.77 -15.52 -4.20
C PHE A 143 14.27 -15.43 -4.51
N HIS A 144 13.61 -14.33 -4.15
CA HIS A 144 12.17 -14.15 -4.36
C HIS A 144 11.79 -14.10 -5.83
N SER A 145 12.57 -13.39 -6.66
CA SER A 145 12.35 -13.35 -8.12
C SER A 145 12.44 -14.76 -8.73
N HIS A 146 13.36 -15.60 -8.25
CA HIS A 146 13.47 -16.97 -8.75
C HIS A 146 12.29 -17.86 -8.35
N VAL A 147 11.94 -17.87 -7.05
CA VAL A 147 10.92 -18.80 -6.53
C VAL A 147 9.49 -18.35 -6.80
N LEU A 148 9.24 -17.05 -6.99
CA LEU A 148 7.92 -16.48 -7.29
C LEU A 148 7.76 -16.10 -8.77
N GLY A 149 8.85 -15.96 -9.53
CA GLY A 149 8.83 -15.43 -10.89
C GLY A 149 8.40 -16.43 -11.96
N ASN A 150 8.91 -17.67 -11.95
CA ASN A 150 8.40 -18.76 -12.82
C ASN A 150 9.11 -20.13 -12.67
N CYS A 151 9.86 -20.43 -11.60
CA CYS A 151 10.55 -21.72 -11.49
C CYS A 151 9.57 -22.86 -11.18
N PRO A 152 9.31 -23.82 -12.10
CA PRO A 152 8.31 -24.88 -11.89
C PRO A 152 8.75 -25.91 -10.84
N GLU A 153 10.06 -26.03 -10.63
CA GLU A 153 10.66 -26.98 -9.70
C GLU A 153 10.65 -26.46 -8.25
N CYS A 154 10.62 -25.14 -8.05
CA CYS A 154 10.54 -24.55 -6.72
C CYS A 154 9.09 -24.53 -6.21
N TYR A 155 8.88 -24.99 -4.98
CA TYR A 155 7.63 -24.86 -4.25
C TYR A 155 7.92 -24.49 -2.78
N PRO A 156 8.08 -23.18 -2.49
CA PRO A 156 8.43 -22.69 -1.15
C PRO A 156 7.52 -23.15 0.00
N PRO A 157 6.19 -23.29 -0.17
CA PRO A 157 5.32 -23.73 0.92
C PRO A 157 5.66 -25.11 1.50
N THR A 158 6.24 -26.00 0.70
CA THR A 158 6.70 -27.32 1.16
C THR A 158 8.21 -27.40 1.29
N GLY A 159 8.93 -26.28 1.19
CA GLY A 159 10.39 -26.23 1.24
C GLY A 159 11.09 -26.94 0.08
N ARG A 160 10.42 -27.12 -1.07
CA ARG A 160 11.02 -27.72 -2.26
C ARG A 160 11.74 -26.63 -3.07
N TYR A 161 13.00 -26.84 -3.38
CA TYR A 161 13.80 -25.90 -4.18
C TYR A 161 14.61 -26.67 -5.23
N CYS A 162 14.72 -26.10 -6.44
CA CYS A 162 15.71 -26.57 -7.41
C CYS A 162 17.13 -26.18 -6.94
N ALA A 163 18.17 -26.68 -7.60
CA ALA A 163 19.56 -26.40 -7.22
C ALA A 163 19.86 -24.89 -7.14
N ILE A 164 19.38 -24.10 -8.12
CA ILE A 164 19.54 -22.64 -8.14
C ILE A 164 18.76 -21.98 -6.99
N GLY A 165 17.51 -22.41 -6.77
CA GLY A 165 16.68 -21.89 -5.69
C GLY A 165 17.26 -22.19 -4.31
N ALA A 166 17.89 -23.36 -4.13
CA ALA A 166 18.56 -23.73 -2.88
C ALA A 166 19.81 -22.87 -2.64
N GLU A 167 20.60 -22.58 -3.67
CA GLU A 167 21.76 -21.69 -3.57
C GLU A 167 21.36 -20.25 -3.26
N LEU A 168 20.33 -19.74 -3.94
CA LEU A 168 19.80 -18.40 -3.66
C LEU A 168 19.22 -18.30 -2.25
N ARG A 169 18.55 -19.35 -1.77
CA ARG A 169 18.07 -19.44 -0.39
C ARG A 169 19.22 -19.43 0.61
N ALA A 170 20.32 -20.14 0.33
CA ALA A 170 21.50 -20.14 1.19
C ALA A 170 22.08 -18.73 1.31
N ARG A 171 22.29 -18.04 0.19
CA ARG A 171 22.78 -16.65 0.17
C ARG A 171 21.83 -15.70 0.90
N TYR A 172 20.52 -15.87 0.72
CA TYR A 172 19.52 -15.10 1.44
C TYR A 172 19.60 -15.31 2.96
N LEU A 173 19.73 -16.56 3.41
CA LEU A 173 19.86 -16.90 4.83
C LEU A 173 21.19 -16.43 5.43
N GLU A 174 22.29 -16.56 4.70
CA GLU A 174 23.62 -16.09 5.12
C GLU A 174 23.68 -14.56 5.24
N ALA A 175 22.98 -13.86 4.35
CA ALA A 175 22.90 -12.41 4.42
C ALA A 175 21.90 -11.92 5.49
N THR A 176 21.05 -12.80 6.04
CA THR A 176 20.03 -12.42 7.03
C THR A 176 20.70 -12.30 8.40
N PRO A 177 20.70 -11.10 9.02
CA PRO A 177 21.35 -10.87 10.32
C PRO A 177 20.63 -11.56 11.49
#